data_AF-A0A1Y4K4N1-F1
#
_entry.id   AF-A0A1Y4K4N1-F1
#
_cell.length_a   1.000
_cell.length_b   1.000
_cell.length_c   1.000
_cell.angle_alpha   90.00
_cell.angle_beta   90.00
_cell.angle_gamma   90.00
#
_symmetry.space_group_name_H-M   'P 1'
#
loop_
_entity.id
_entity.type
_entity.pdbx_description
1 polymer ?
#
loop_
_entity_poly.entity_id
_entity_poly.type
_entity_poly.pdbx_seq_one_letter_code
_entity_poly.pdbx_strand_id
1 'polypeptide(L)'
;MIYTVTFNPSLDYIVRVDDMRLGAINRTTYERVLPGGKGVNVSIVLGNLGHTSRALGFTAGFTGAELERLCAESGVDCDFIRVAEGMTRVNVKVKSAEETELNGMGPNITAADVEALLERLDALGEGDTLVISGSVPACLPSDMYERLMVRVAGRGVRVVVDAERDLLTRALPHHPFLVKPNNHELGDIFGVTLRRRDEVVPYARRLQEMGAANVLVSMAGEGGVLVAQTGEVFESPAARGTVVNSVGAGDSSVAGFLAGLAETGSYEAAFRMGLATGSASAFSENLATRAEVEALLAG
;
A
#
# COMPACT_ATOMS: atom_id res chain seq x y z
N MET A 1 5.59 -4.63 16.50
CA MET A 1 4.26 -4.77 15.85
C MET A 1 4.27 -4.00 14.53
N ILE A 2 3.41 -4.34 13.56
CA ILE A 2 3.24 -3.55 12.33
C ILE A 2 1.90 -2.79 12.41
N TYR A 3 1.94 -1.49 12.14
CA TYR A 3 0.78 -0.61 12.04
C TYR A 3 0.66 -0.12 10.61
N THR A 4 -0.55 -0.05 10.07
CA THR A 4 -0.81 0.54 8.76
C THR A 4 -1.75 1.72 8.93
N VAL A 5 -1.51 2.82 8.22
CA VAL A 5 -2.39 3.99 8.21
C VAL A 5 -2.98 4.15 6.83
N THR A 6 -4.31 4.15 6.76
CA THR A 6 -5.06 4.50 5.55
C THR A 6 -5.94 5.71 5.84
N PHE A 7 -5.62 6.86 5.26
CA PHE A 7 -6.40 8.09 5.49
C PHE A 7 -7.81 8.05 4.88
N ASN A 8 -7.99 7.28 3.80
CA ASN A 8 -9.27 7.19 3.08
C ASN A 8 -9.58 5.74 2.68
N PRO A 9 -9.84 4.84 3.64
CA PRO A 9 -10.18 3.47 3.32
C PRO A 9 -11.52 3.42 2.58
N SER A 10 -11.80 2.30 1.91
CA SER A 10 -12.94 2.18 1.02
C SER A 10 -13.63 0.83 1.15
N LEU A 11 -14.90 0.78 0.77
CA LEU A 11 -15.49 -0.44 0.26
C LEU A 11 -15.28 -0.45 -1.25
N ASP A 12 -14.56 -1.43 -1.77
CA ASP A 12 -14.35 -1.61 -3.19
C ASP A 12 -15.49 -2.50 -3.74
N TYR A 13 -16.46 -1.87 -4.41
CA TYR A 13 -17.56 -2.52 -5.10
C TYR A 13 -17.14 -2.87 -6.52
N ILE A 14 -16.78 -4.14 -6.70
CA ILE A 14 -16.33 -4.70 -7.97
C ILE A 14 -17.54 -5.27 -8.69
N VAL A 15 -17.77 -4.83 -9.92
CA VAL A 15 -18.87 -5.31 -10.75
C VAL A 15 -18.38 -5.71 -12.13
N ARG A 16 -18.99 -6.74 -12.72
CA ARG A 16 -18.76 -7.11 -14.12
C ARG A 16 -19.98 -6.78 -14.96
N VAL A 17 -19.74 -6.14 -16.11
CA VAL A 17 -20.76 -5.83 -17.12
C VAL A 17 -20.17 -6.15 -18.48
N ASP A 18 -20.86 -6.96 -19.29
CA ASP A 18 -20.31 -7.44 -20.56
C ASP A 18 -20.13 -6.30 -21.59
N ASP A 19 -21.10 -5.39 -21.70
CA ASP A 19 -21.08 -4.22 -22.59
C ASP A 19 -21.56 -2.98 -21.84
N MET A 20 -20.63 -2.23 -21.23
CA MET A 20 -20.94 -1.03 -20.47
C MET A 20 -21.36 0.12 -21.40
N ARG A 21 -22.60 0.60 -21.26
CA ARG A 21 -23.14 1.69 -22.07
C ARG A 21 -23.45 2.93 -21.22
N LEU A 22 -22.81 4.05 -21.56
CA LEU A 22 -23.10 5.35 -20.93
C LEU A 22 -24.52 5.82 -21.27
N GLY A 23 -25.21 6.43 -20.30
CA GLY A 23 -26.59 6.92 -20.46
C GLY A 23 -27.66 5.84 -20.54
N ALA A 24 -27.30 4.56 -20.35
CA ALA A 24 -28.23 3.42 -20.40
C ALA A 24 -28.28 2.66 -19.06
N ILE A 25 -29.32 1.83 -18.91
CA ILE A 25 -29.41 0.87 -17.80
C ILE A 25 -28.49 -0.31 -18.11
N ASN A 26 -27.49 -0.49 -17.26
CA ASN A 26 -26.58 -1.63 -17.29
C ASN A 26 -27.00 -2.65 -16.23
N ARG A 27 -26.79 -3.94 -16.49
CA ARG A 27 -27.03 -5.01 -15.51
C ARG A 27 -25.73 -5.78 -15.29
N THR A 28 -25.41 -6.03 -14.03
CA THR A 28 -24.20 -6.74 -13.63
C THR A 28 -24.38 -8.24 -13.80
N THR A 29 -23.30 -8.94 -14.17
CA THR A 29 -23.24 -10.41 -14.22
C THR A 29 -22.46 -11.00 -13.03
N TYR A 30 -21.74 -10.14 -12.31
CA TYR A 30 -21.00 -10.44 -11.11
C TYR A 30 -20.92 -9.17 -10.25
N GLU A 31 -20.96 -9.35 -8.94
CA GLU A 31 -20.71 -8.29 -7.99
C GLU A 31 -20.02 -8.82 -6.73
N ARG A 32 -19.14 -8.01 -6.15
CA ARG A 32 -18.47 -8.30 -4.88
C ARG A 32 -18.09 -7.00 -4.19
N VAL A 33 -18.19 -6.99 -2.87
CA VAL A 33 -17.69 -5.89 -2.04
C VAL A 33 -16.48 -6.41 -1.27
N LEU A 34 -15.39 -5.66 -1.29
CA LEU A 34 -14.16 -5.96 -0.57
C LEU A 34 -13.73 -4.77 0.30
N PRO A 35 -13.05 -5.02 1.43
CA PRO A 35 -12.38 -3.96 2.16
C PRO A 35 -11.21 -3.45 1.33
N GLY A 36 -11.10 -2.13 1.17
CA GLY A 36 -10.14 -1.48 0.29
C GLY A 36 -9.40 -0.32 0.96
N GLY A 37 -8.34 0.11 0.28
CA GLY A 37 -7.39 1.11 0.76
C GLY A 37 -5.99 0.53 0.94
N LYS A 38 -4.96 1.28 0.56
CA LYS A 38 -3.59 0.74 0.46
C LYS A 38 -3.09 0.13 1.76
N GLY A 39 -3.24 0.82 2.90
CA GLY A 39 -2.80 0.28 4.19
C GLY A 39 -3.65 -0.92 4.66
N VAL A 40 -4.95 -0.94 4.34
CA VAL A 40 -5.82 -2.10 4.56
C VAL A 40 -5.35 -3.30 3.74
N ASN A 41 -5.01 -3.12 2.46
CA ASN A 41 -4.46 -4.18 1.62
C ASN A 41 -3.12 -4.71 2.18
N VAL A 42 -2.23 -3.83 2.62
CA VAL A 42 -0.97 -4.23 3.30
C VAL A 42 -1.29 -5.12 4.51
N SER A 43 -2.25 -4.72 5.35
CA SER A 43 -2.65 -5.49 6.53
C SER A 43 -3.24 -6.85 6.21
N ILE A 44 -4.10 -6.94 5.19
CA ILE A 44 -4.69 -8.21 4.74
C ILE A 44 -3.59 -9.14 4.23
N VAL A 45 -2.67 -8.63 3.41
CA VAL A 45 -1.57 -9.44 2.88
C VAL A 45 -0.65 -9.88 4.00
N LEU A 46 -0.29 -9.01 4.95
CA LEU A 46 0.48 -9.41 6.13
C LEU A 46 -0.20 -10.57 6.88
N GLY A 47 -1.52 -10.50 7.09
CA GLY A 47 -2.32 -11.58 7.67
C GLY A 47 -2.27 -12.88 6.86
N ASN A 48 -2.46 -12.80 5.54
CA ASN A 48 -2.31 -13.93 4.62
C ASN A 48 -0.90 -14.55 4.66
N LEU A 49 0.11 -13.74 4.99
CA LEU A 49 1.49 -14.15 5.16
C LEU A 49 1.82 -14.58 6.61
N GLY A 50 0.85 -14.62 7.52
CA GLY A 50 1.02 -15.06 8.91
C GLY A 50 1.56 -14.00 9.87
N HIS A 51 1.55 -12.72 9.50
CA HIS A 51 2.01 -11.61 10.33
C HIS A 51 0.83 -10.78 10.84
N THR A 52 0.87 -10.43 12.12
CA THR A 52 -0.13 -9.54 12.72
C THR A 52 0.15 -8.08 12.39
N SER A 53 -0.91 -7.33 12.14
CA SER A 53 -0.85 -5.88 11.97
C SER A 53 -2.10 -5.22 12.53
N ARG A 54 -1.97 -3.95 12.94
CA ARG A 54 -3.10 -3.11 13.34
C ARG A 54 -3.34 -2.00 12.31
N ALA A 55 -4.50 -2.03 11.68
CA ALA A 55 -4.93 -1.03 10.72
C ALA A 55 -5.54 0.18 11.43
N LEU A 56 -5.01 1.35 11.12
CA LEU A 56 -5.40 2.68 11.61
C LEU A 56 -5.91 3.53 10.44
N GLY A 57 -6.66 4.58 10.77
CA GLY A 57 -7.25 5.47 9.77
C GLY A 57 -8.60 5.99 10.21
N PHE A 58 -9.47 6.31 9.23
CA PHE A 58 -10.77 6.91 9.48
C PHE A 58 -11.91 6.09 8.87
N THR A 59 -12.99 5.90 9.62
CA THR A 59 -14.22 5.26 9.13
C THR A 59 -15.44 6.12 9.46
N ALA A 60 -16.51 6.01 8.68
CA ALA A 60 -17.75 6.74 8.94
C ALA A 60 -18.99 5.98 8.47
N GLY A 61 -20.10 6.16 9.20
CA GLY A 61 -21.41 5.65 8.81
C GLY A 61 -21.46 4.12 8.66
N PHE A 62 -22.51 3.64 7.98
CA PHE A 62 -22.74 2.21 7.81
C PHE A 62 -21.68 1.52 6.93
N THR A 63 -21.12 2.22 5.94
CA THR A 63 -20.05 1.67 5.11
C THR A 63 -18.74 1.54 5.87
N GLY A 64 -18.48 2.40 6.85
CA GLY A 64 -17.37 2.24 7.78
C GLY A 64 -17.54 1.00 8.66
N ALA A 65 -18.74 0.78 9.19
CA ALA A 65 -19.04 -0.43 9.97
C ALA A 65 -18.88 -1.71 9.12
N GLU A 66 -19.31 -1.70 7.86
CA GLU A 66 -19.14 -2.84 6.96
C GLU A 66 -17.66 -3.07 6.59
N LEU A 67 -16.89 -2.00 6.39
CA LEU A 67 -15.44 -2.09 6.18
C LEU A 67 -14.77 -2.77 7.38
N GLU A 68 -15.07 -2.32 8.60
CA GLU A 68 -14.54 -2.91 9.84
C GLU A 68 -14.90 -4.40 9.97
N ARG A 69 -16.14 -4.77 9.62
CA ARG A 69 -16.60 -6.16 9.60
C ARG A 69 -15.79 -7.02 8.61
N LEU A 70 -15.62 -6.55 7.37
CA LEU A 70 -14.88 -7.26 6.33
C LEU A 70 -13.37 -7.38 6.64
N CYS A 71 -12.78 -6.34 7.25
CA CYS A 71 -11.40 -6.41 7.74
C CYS A 71 -11.25 -7.48 8.83
N ALA A 72 -12.18 -7.53 9.79
CA ALA A 72 -12.17 -8.55 10.84
C ALA A 72 -12.34 -9.98 10.27
N GLU A 73 -13.21 -10.18 9.28
CA GLU A 73 -13.34 -11.47 8.56
C GLU A 73 -12.05 -11.87 7.83
N SER A 74 -11.27 -10.88 7.39
CA SER A 74 -9.95 -11.08 6.77
C SER A 74 -8.83 -11.23 7.80
N GLY A 75 -9.15 -11.31 9.10
CA GLY A 75 -8.18 -11.48 10.18
C GLY A 75 -7.37 -10.23 10.52
N VAL A 76 -7.81 -9.04 10.09
CA VAL A 76 -7.13 -7.77 10.36
C VAL A 76 -7.64 -7.16 11.66
N ASP A 77 -6.72 -6.83 12.57
CA ASP A 77 -7.00 -6.03 13.76
C ASP A 77 -7.13 -4.55 13.34
N CYS A 78 -8.28 -3.92 13.63
CA CYS A 78 -8.56 -2.54 13.25
C CYS A 78 -8.77 -1.67 14.49
N ASP A 79 -8.16 -0.47 14.48
CA ASP A 79 -8.37 0.59 15.47
C ASP A 79 -8.59 1.91 14.72
N PHE A 80 -9.66 1.95 13.92
CA PHE A 80 -10.04 3.13 13.15
C PHE A 80 -10.69 4.20 14.03
N ILE A 81 -10.43 5.47 13.71
CA ILE A 81 -11.14 6.62 14.26
C ILE A 81 -12.47 6.75 13.52
N ARG A 82 -13.59 6.53 14.22
CA ARG A 82 -14.93 6.72 13.67
C ARG A 82 -15.29 8.20 13.66
N VAL A 83 -15.31 8.81 12.48
CA VAL A 83 -15.66 10.22 12.29
C VAL A 83 -17.17 10.41 12.22
N ALA A 84 -17.64 11.59 12.63
CA ALA A 84 -19.07 11.84 12.86
C ALA A 84 -19.90 12.06 11.58
N GLU A 85 -19.31 12.68 10.55
CA GLU A 85 -20.03 13.14 9.36
C GLU A 85 -19.59 12.42 8.08
N GLY A 86 -20.57 12.02 7.27
CA GLY A 86 -20.36 11.37 5.99
C GLY A 86 -20.34 9.85 6.08
N MET A 87 -19.65 9.21 5.13
CA MET A 87 -19.54 7.77 5.03
C MET A 87 -18.15 7.38 4.52
N THR A 88 -17.62 6.25 4.98
CA THR A 88 -16.46 5.62 4.34
C THR A 88 -16.77 5.45 2.86
N ARG A 89 -15.87 5.89 1.98
CA ARG A 89 -16.15 5.92 0.54
C ARG A 89 -16.41 4.53 -0.01
N VAL A 90 -17.23 4.48 -1.05
CA VAL A 90 -17.37 3.31 -1.91
C VAL A 90 -16.65 3.63 -3.22
N ASN A 91 -15.72 2.77 -3.61
CA ASN A 91 -15.13 2.82 -4.94
C ASN A 91 -15.87 1.82 -5.82
N VAL A 92 -16.29 2.23 -7.02
CA VAL A 92 -16.89 1.34 -7.99
C VAL A 92 -15.85 0.96 -9.02
N LYS A 93 -15.56 -0.34 -9.11
CA LYS A 93 -14.60 -0.91 -10.08
C LYS A 93 -15.38 -1.72 -11.11
N VAL A 94 -15.61 -1.13 -12.27
CA VAL A 94 -16.37 -1.76 -13.37
C VAL A 94 -15.41 -2.50 -14.28
N LYS A 95 -15.57 -3.82 -14.34
CA LYS A 95 -14.89 -4.70 -15.29
C LYS A 95 -15.79 -4.94 -16.51
N SER A 96 -15.39 -4.39 -17.66
CA SER A 96 -16.03 -4.61 -18.96
C SER A 96 -14.95 -4.90 -20.01
N ALA A 97 -15.15 -4.49 -21.27
CA ALA A 97 -14.09 -4.49 -22.28
C ALA A 97 -12.88 -3.64 -21.85
N GLU A 98 -13.14 -2.56 -21.11
CA GLU A 98 -12.15 -1.73 -20.42
C GLU A 98 -12.48 -1.68 -18.92
N GLU A 99 -11.47 -1.47 -18.09
CA GLU A 99 -11.66 -1.23 -16.66
C GLU A 99 -11.93 0.26 -16.41
N THR A 100 -12.96 0.55 -15.62
CA THR A 100 -13.31 1.92 -15.21
C THR A 100 -13.47 1.99 -13.70
N GLU A 101 -12.83 2.98 -13.07
CA GLU A 101 -12.92 3.20 -11.63
C GLU A 101 -13.60 4.53 -11.31
N LEU A 102 -14.59 4.51 -10.42
CA LEU A 102 -15.22 5.69 -9.83
C LEU A 102 -14.95 5.69 -8.33
N ASN A 103 -14.04 6.55 -7.90
CA ASN A 103 -13.63 6.64 -6.51
C ASN A 103 -14.51 7.61 -5.73
N GLY A 104 -15.06 7.16 -4.60
CA GLY A 104 -15.81 8.03 -3.71
C GLY A 104 -14.90 9.05 -3.01
N MET A 105 -15.50 10.16 -2.55
CA MET A 105 -14.78 11.25 -1.91
C MET A 105 -14.21 10.85 -0.53
N GLY A 106 -15.04 10.19 0.29
CA GLY A 106 -14.73 9.87 1.68
C GLY A 106 -15.49 10.78 2.65
N PRO A 107 -15.34 10.55 3.96
CA PRO A 107 -16.04 11.33 4.98
C PRO A 107 -15.38 12.69 5.22
N ASN A 108 -16.06 13.52 6.01
CA ASN A 108 -15.50 14.79 6.49
C ASN A 108 -14.63 14.50 7.73
N ILE A 109 -13.32 14.71 7.63
CA ILE A 109 -12.36 14.43 8.70
C ILE A 109 -11.97 15.75 9.35
N THR A 110 -12.21 15.88 10.65
CA THR A 110 -11.94 17.11 11.41
C THR A 110 -10.52 17.13 11.97
N ALA A 111 -10.07 18.31 12.42
CA ALA A 111 -8.79 18.43 13.13
C ALA A 111 -8.74 17.60 14.42
N ALA A 112 -9.88 17.41 15.11
CA ALA A 112 -9.95 16.58 16.30
C ALA A 112 -9.78 15.09 15.98
N ASP A 113 -10.34 14.63 14.85
CA ASP A 113 -10.14 13.26 14.37
C ASP A 113 -8.66 13.01 14.03
N VAL A 114 -8.02 13.98 13.38
CA VAL A 114 -6.58 13.94 13.08
C VAL A 114 -5.76 13.84 14.35
N GLU A 115 -6.05 14.66 15.37
CA GLU A 115 -5.33 14.57 16.65
C GLU A 115 -5.54 13.22 17.32
N ALA A 116 -6.76 12.67 17.30
CA ALA A 116 -7.04 11.33 17.83
C ALA A 116 -6.21 10.24 17.13
N LEU A 117 -6.00 10.34 15.81
CA LEU A 117 -5.08 9.45 15.09
C LEU A 117 -3.63 9.64 15.57
N LEU A 118 -3.17 10.88 15.75
CA LEU A 118 -1.81 11.18 16.22
C LEU A 118 -1.58 10.68 17.66
N GLU A 119 -2.58 10.74 18.53
CA GLU A 119 -2.56 10.17 19.87
C GLU A 119 -2.43 8.63 19.83
N ARG A 120 -3.05 7.94 18.87
CA ARG A 120 -2.82 6.49 18.71
C ARG A 120 -1.37 6.16 18.39
N LEU A 121 -0.66 7.06 17.68
CA LEU A 121 0.74 6.88 17.37
C LEU A 121 1.66 7.08 18.58
N ASP A 122 1.18 7.65 19.70
CA ASP A 122 1.96 7.71 20.93
C ASP A 122 2.29 6.36 21.54
N ALA A 123 1.48 5.35 21.26
CA ALA A 123 1.69 4.01 21.78
C ALA A 123 2.82 3.27 21.05
N LEU A 124 3.27 3.77 19.89
CA LEU A 124 4.33 3.15 19.10
C LEU A 124 5.71 3.44 19.70
N GLY A 125 6.58 2.43 19.65
CA GLY A 125 7.93 2.52 20.19
C GLY A 125 8.95 1.68 19.43
N GLU A 126 10.04 1.37 20.12
CA GLU A 126 11.19 0.70 19.53
C GLU A 126 10.81 -0.67 18.96
N GLY A 127 11.21 -0.92 17.70
CA GLY A 127 10.93 -2.17 17.00
C GLY A 127 9.57 -2.21 16.28
N ASP A 128 8.68 -1.25 16.52
CA ASP A 128 7.45 -1.11 15.75
C ASP A 128 7.73 -0.61 14.32
N THR A 129 6.80 -0.93 13.42
CA THR A 129 6.83 -0.46 12.03
C THR A 129 5.52 0.25 11.72
N LEU A 130 5.59 1.47 11.19
CA LEU A 130 4.45 2.26 10.74
C LEU A 130 4.47 2.34 9.21
N VAL A 131 3.48 1.76 8.55
CA VAL A 131 3.28 1.87 7.10
C VAL A 131 2.27 2.97 6.83
N ILE A 132 2.71 4.02 6.13
CA ILE A 132 1.85 5.12 5.70
C ILE A 132 1.66 4.97 4.19
N SER A 133 0.44 4.66 3.76
CA SER A 133 0.15 4.42 2.35
C SER A 133 -1.22 4.93 1.91
N GLY A 134 -1.31 5.30 0.64
CA GLY A 134 -2.54 5.80 0.02
C GLY A 134 -2.56 7.32 -0.15
N SER A 135 -3.62 7.80 -0.80
CA SER A 135 -3.79 9.23 -1.03
C SER A 135 -4.27 9.94 0.25
N VAL A 136 -3.85 11.20 0.39
CA VAL A 136 -4.36 12.10 1.42
C VAL A 136 -5.67 12.73 0.90
N PRO A 137 -6.82 12.54 1.58
CA PRO A 137 -8.06 13.24 1.26
C PRO A 137 -7.88 14.75 1.10
N ALA A 138 -8.64 15.37 0.20
CA ALA A 138 -8.59 16.81 0.01
C ALA A 138 -9.02 17.62 1.26
N CYS A 139 -9.79 17.02 2.17
CA CYS A 139 -10.16 17.62 3.45
C CYS A 139 -9.02 17.61 4.48
N LEU A 140 -7.96 16.82 4.25
CA LEU A 140 -6.81 16.75 5.13
C LEU A 140 -5.66 17.66 4.64
N PRO A 141 -4.84 18.16 5.57
CA PRO A 141 -3.62 18.88 5.23
C PRO A 141 -2.67 18.05 4.35
N SER A 142 -2.02 18.67 3.35
CA SER A 142 -1.10 17.95 2.46
C SER A 142 0.17 17.43 3.16
N ASP A 143 0.46 17.89 4.38
CA ASP A 143 1.61 17.53 5.22
C ASP A 143 1.31 16.36 6.18
N MET A 144 0.23 15.59 5.96
CA MET A 144 -0.16 14.51 6.87
C MET A 144 0.93 13.45 7.05
N TYR A 145 1.66 13.09 5.99
CA TYR A 145 2.76 12.11 6.08
C TYR A 145 3.84 12.61 7.04
N GLU A 146 4.27 13.86 6.89
CA GLU A 146 5.29 14.46 7.75
C GLU A 146 4.82 14.58 9.19
N ARG A 147 3.55 14.96 9.43
CA ARG A 147 2.99 15.00 10.79
C ARG A 147 3.10 13.66 11.48
N LEU A 148 2.74 12.57 10.80
CA LEU A 148 2.85 11.22 11.33
C LEU A 148 4.31 10.85 11.61
N MET A 149 5.22 11.13 10.68
CA MET A 149 6.65 10.85 10.84
C MET A 149 7.29 11.63 11.98
N VAL A 150 6.97 12.92 12.11
CA VAL A 150 7.42 13.77 13.22
C VAL A 150 6.89 13.24 14.55
N ARG A 151 5.63 12.78 14.58
CA ARG A 151 5.01 12.27 15.82
C ARG A 151 5.74 11.06 16.40
N VAL A 152 6.26 10.19 15.53
CA VAL A 152 6.96 8.95 15.92
C VAL A 152 8.49 9.09 15.91
N ALA A 153 9.03 10.25 15.52
CA ALA A 153 10.46 10.50 15.43
C ALA A 153 11.16 10.29 16.78
N GLY A 154 12.35 9.70 16.76
CA GLY A 154 13.16 9.43 17.96
C GLY A 154 12.65 8.28 18.84
N ARG A 155 11.56 7.61 18.49
CA ARG A 155 10.99 6.49 19.27
C ARG A 155 11.47 5.10 18.84
N GLY A 156 12.39 5.01 17.88
CA GLY A 156 12.85 3.72 17.33
C GLY A 156 11.83 3.02 16.42
N VAL A 157 10.81 3.74 15.94
CA VAL A 157 9.80 3.24 15.00
C VAL A 157 10.35 3.29 13.58
N ARG A 158 10.25 2.17 12.84
CA ARG A 158 10.56 2.13 11.40
C ARG A 158 9.37 2.67 10.62
N VAL A 159 9.56 3.68 9.79
CA VAL A 159 8.48 4.21 8.94
C VAL A 159 8.63 3.74 7.50
N VAL A 160 7.57 3.19 6.93
CA VAL A 160 7.47 2.81 5.51
C VAL A 160 6.52 3.76 4.81
N VAL A 161 6.93 4.27 3.65
CA VAL A 161 6.15 5.22 2.84
C VAL A 161 5.91 4.63 1.45
N ASP A 162 4.64 4.41 1.14
CA ASP A 162 4.17 4.06 -0.21
C ASP A 162 3.16 5.13 -0.67
N ALA A 163 3.70 6.15 -1.33
CA ALA A 163 2.98 7.34 -1.74
C ALA A 163 3.52 7.87 -3.07
N GLU A 164 2.70 8.69 -3.74
CA GLU A 164 3.04 9.26 -5.03
C GLU A 164 3.79 10.59 -4.89
N ARG A 165 4.74 10.84 -5.80
CA ARG A 165 5.37 12.14 -6.10
C ARG A 165 5.77 12.95 -4.84
N ASP A 166 5.06 14.05 -4.62
CA ASP A 166 5.35 15.06 -3.59
C ASP A 166 5.22 14.49 -2.18
N LEU A 167 4.27 13.57 -1.95
CA LEU A 167 4.12 12.93 -0.64
C LEU A 167 5.35 12.08 -0.31
N LEU A 168 5.89 11.34 -1.28
CA LEU A 168 7.09 10.55 -1.09
C LEU A 168 8.30 11.45 -0.87
N THR A 169 8.51 12.47 -1.71
CA THR A 169 9.69 13.33 -1.61
C THR A 169 9.71 14.18 -0.34
N ARG A 170 8.56 14.64 0.13
CA ARG A 170 8.42 15.36 1.41
C ARG A 170 8.66 14.47 2.63
N ALA A 171 8.48 13.16 2.52
CA ALA A 171 8.80 12.22 3.59
C ALA A 171 10.31 11.95 3.72
N LEU A 172 11.12 12.13 2.67
CA LEU A 172 12.54 11.76 2.65
C LEU A 172 13.38 12.45 3.75
N PRO A 173 13.23 13.76 4.03
CA PRO A 173 13.95 14.42 5.12
C PRO A 173 13.69 13.85 6.52
N HIS A 174 12.64 13.04 6.68
CA HIS A 174 12.30 12.35 7.92
C HIS A 174 12.86 10.92 7.99
N HIS A 175 13.77 10.57 7.07
CA HIS A 175 14.52 9.32 7.06
C HIS A 175 13.66 8.04 7.14
N PRO A 176 12.71 7.83 6.18
CA PRO A 176 11.90 6.63 6.17
C PRO A 176 12.77 5.38 6.04
N PHE A 177 12.38 4.32 6.75
CA PHE A 177 13.03 3.02 6.69
C PHE A 177 12.93 2.40 5.28
N LEU A 178 11.78 2.55 4.63
CA LEU A 178 11.54 2.08 3.26
C LEU A 178 10.68 3.09 2.51
N VAL A 179 11.06 3.39 1.28
CA VAL A 179 10.17 4.00 0.28
C VAL A 179 9.96 3.04 -0.89
N LYS A 180 8.75 3.01 -1.45
CA LYS A 180 8.42 2.14 -2.59
C LYS A 180 7.84 2.88 -3.80
N PRO A 181 8.61 3.67 -4.55
CA PRO A 181 8.12 4.19 -5.82
C PRO A 181 8.04 3.08 -6.89
N ASN A 182 7.24 3.27 -7.93
CA ASN A 182 7.42 2.55 -9.19
C ASN A 182 8.38 3.31 -10.13
N ASN A 183 8.80 2.70 -11.24
CA ASN A 183 9.73 3.31 -12.20
C ASN A 183 9.20 4.60 -12.85
N HIS A 184 7.88 4.72 -13.03
CA HIS A 184 7.27 5.95 -13.56
C HIS A 184 7.28 7.06 -12.52
N GLU A 185 6.89 6.78 -11.29
CA GLU A 185 6.95 7.74 -10.16
C GLU A 185 8.38 8.20 -9.90
N LEU A 186 9.35 7.28 -9.91
CA LEU A 186 10.77 7.60 -9.76
C LEU A 186 11.27 8.46 -10.92
N GLY A 187 10.88 8.12 -12.16
CA GLY A 187 11.20 8.90 -13.34
C GLY A 187 10.64 10.32 -13.25
N ASP A 188 9.39 10.46 -12.80
CA ASP A 188 8.71 11.74 -12.65
C ASP A 188 9.39 12.64 -11.60
N ILE A 189 9.85 12.08 -10.48
CA ILE A 189 10.58 12.82 -9.43
C ILE A 189 11.85 13.46 -10.00
N PHE A 190 12.55 12.77 -10.92
CA PHE A 190 13.83 13.22 -11.46
C PHE A 190 13.75 13.76 -12.90
N GLY A 191 12.56 13.84 -13.49
CA GLY A 191 12.35 14.32 -14.85
C GLY A 191 12.97 13.43 -15.94
N VAL A 192 12.96 12.11 -15.74
CA VAL A 192 13.56 11.11 -16.65
C VAL A 192 12.63 9.95 -16.95
N THR A 193 12.90 9.22 -18.02
CA THR A 193 12.17 7.98 -18.34
C THR A 193 13.04 6.77 -17.98
N LEU A 194 12.53 5.89 -17.12
CA LEU A 194 13.23 4.69 -16.65
C LEU A 194 12.51 3.44 -17.14
N ARG A 195 13.19 2.62 -17.95
CA ARG A 195 12.61 1.42 -18.56
C ARG A 195 13.34 0.15 -18.14
N ARG A 196 14.62 0.23 -17.80
CA ARG A 196 15.45 -0.93 -17.45
C ARG A 196 15.94 -0.85 -15.99
N ARG A 197 16.14 -2.01 -15.37
CA ARG A 197 16.55 -2.09 -13.95
C ARG A 197 17.87 -1.37 -13.66
N ASP A 198 18.84 -1.43 -14.56
CA ASP A 198 20.12 -0.71 -14.46
C ASP A 198 19.96 0.82 -14.52
N GLU A 199 18.92 1.33 -15.19
CA GLU A 199 18.62 2.76 -15.25
C GLU A 199 18.04 3.29 -13.93
N VAL A 200 17.40 2.42 -13.13
CA VAL A 200 16.73 2.79 -11.88
C VAL A 200 17.71 2.98 -10.73
N VAL A 201 18.77 2.17 -10.66
CA VAL A 201 19.71 2.13 -9.52
C VAL A 201 20.28 3.51 -9.16
N PRO A 202 20.77 4.35 -10.12
CA PRO A 202 21.29 5.67 -9.79
C PRO A 202 20.27 6.60 -9.13
N TYR A 203 18.99 6.53 -9.54
CA TYR A 203 17.93 7.38 -9.00
C TYR A 203 17.40 6.85 -7.67
N ALA A 204 17.37 5.53 -7.47
CA ALA A 204 17.10 4.94 -6.18
C ALA A 204 18.17 5.35 -5.15
N ARG A 205 19.46 5.39 -5.54
CA ARG A 205 20.53 5.93 -4.67
C ARG A 205 20.35 7.41 -4.35
N ARG A 206 19.88 8.23 -5.29
CA ARG A 206 19.53 9.63 -5.00
C ARG A 206 18.42 9.77 -3.97
N LEU A 207 17.42 8.88 -3.96
CA LEU A 207 16.42 8.86 -2.89
C LEU A 207 17.03 8.49 -1.53
N GLN A 208 18.06 7.64 -1.49
CA GLN A 208 18.82 7.39 -0.26
C GLN A 208 19.61 8.62 0.20
N GLU A 209 20.27 9.32 -0.73
CA GLU A 209 20.96 10.59 -0.45
C GLU A 209 20.01 11.66 0.11
N MET A 210 18.74 11.64 -0.34
CA MET A 210 17.68 12.52 0.16
C MET A 210 17.09 12.07 1.50
N GLY A 211 17.35 10.84 1.95
CA GLY A 211 17.11 10.40 3.32
C GLY A 211 16.57 8.98 3.51
N ALA A 212 16.06 8.31 2.47
CA ALA A 212 15.50 6.95 2.62
C ALA A 212 16.58 5.92 2.98
N ALA A 213 16.30 5.02 3.93
CA ALA A 213 17.23 3.94 4.25
C ALA A 213 17.22 2.85 3.17
N ASN A 214 16.04 2.37 2.79
CA ASN A 214 15.84 1.38 1.74
C ASN A 214 14.92 1.92 0.65
N VAL A 215 15.20 1.57 -0.61
CA VAL A 215 14.41 2.01 -1.77
C VAL A 215 14.04 0.79 -2.60
N LEU A 216 12.75 0.41 -2.57
CA LEU A 216 12.20 -0.69 -3.35
C LEU A 216 11.47 -0.13 -4.57
N VAL A 217 12.03 -0.33 -5.76
CA VAL A 217 11.45 0.16 -7.01
C VAL A 217 10.78 -0.98 -7.76
N SER A 218 9.47 -0.89 -7.95
CA SER A 218 8.72 -1.83 -8.79
C SER A 218 8.73 -1.38 -10.25
N MET A 219 8.87 -2.31 -11.18
CA MET A 219 8.94 -2.07 -12.63
C MET A 219 7.95 -2.92 -13.43
N ALA A 220 6.81 -3.27 -12.83
CA ALA A 220 5.78 -4.13 -13.43
C ALA A 220 6.38 -5.42 -14.03
N GLY A 221 6.17 -5.67 -15.33
CA GLY A 221 6.69 -6.85 -16.02
C GLY A 221 8.22 -6.96 -16.05
N GLU A 222 8.95 -5.86 -15.86
CA GLU A 222 10.42 -5.85 -15.76
C GLU A 222 10.92 -6.31 -14.37
N GLY A 223 10.04 -6.50 -13.40
CA GLY A 223 10.36 -6.94 -12.05
C GLY A 223 10.61 -5.78 -11.09
N GLY A 224 11.77 -5.76 -10.44
CA GLY A 224 12.08 -4.72 -9.48
C GLY A 224 13.53 -4.65 -9.07
N VAL A 225 13.83 -3.62 -8.29
CA VAL A 225 15.15 -3.30 -7.74
C VAL A 225 15.00 -2.92 -6.27
N LEU A 226 15.84 -3.44 -5.39
CA LEU A 226 16.04 -2.93 -4.04
C LEU A 226 17.43 -2.35 -3.93
N VAL A 227 17.52 -1.08 -3.53
CA VAL A 227 18.76 -0.50 -3.01
C VAL A 227 18.65 -0.50 -1.49
N ALA A 228 19.41 -1.38 -0.84
CA ALA A 228 19.35 -1.61 0.59
C ALA A 228 20.21 -0.60 1.36
N GLN A 229 19.89 -0.40 2.63
CA GLN A 229 20.66 0.47 3.54
C GLN A 229 22.12 0.02 3.71
N THR A 230 22.41 -1.27 3.49
CA THR A 230 23.77 -1.83 3.50
C THR A 230 24.62 -1.40 2.30
N GLY A 231 24.02 -0.74 1.31
CA GLY A 231 24.66 -0.37 0.04
C GLY A 231 24.56 -1.46 -1.04
N GLU A 232 24.05 -2.64 -0.68
CA GLU A 232 23.78 -3.73 -1.60
C GLU A 232 22.61 -3.39 -2.54
N VAL A 233 22.69 -3.91 -3.76
CA VAL A 233 21.66 -3.74 -4.79
C VAL A 233 21.18 -5.12 -5.20
N PHE A 234 19.87 -5.34 -5.09
CA PHE A 234 19.22 -6.56 -5.53
C PHE A 234 18.30 -6.25 -6.70
N GLU A 235 18.37 -7.05 -7.74
CA GLU A 235 17.55 -6.90 -8.95
C GLU A 235 16.97 -8.24 -9.33
N SER A 236 15.73 -8.26 -9.79
CA SER A 236 15.10 -9.50 -10.27
C SER A 236 14.04 -9.17 -11.33
N PRO A 237 13.90 -10.01 -12.37
CA PRO A 237 12.72 -9.98 -13.21
C PRO A 237 11.46 -10.30 -12.41
N ALA A 238 10.31 -9.89 -12.94
CA ALA A 238 9.02 -10.30 -12.40
C ALA A 238 8.88 -11.81 -12.56
N ALA A 239 8.13 -12.43 -11.64
CA ALA A 239 7.69 -13.80 -11.87
C ALA A 239 6.90 -13.88 -13.18
N ARG A 240 6.97 -15.03 -13.87
CA ARG A 240 6.20 -15.24 -15.11
C ARG A 240 4.81 -15.74 -14.76
N GLY A 241 3.78 -15.08 -15.27
CA GLY A 241 2.40 -15.46 -15.06
C GLY A 241 1.46 -14.60 -15.90
N THR A 242 0.18 -14.97 -15.91
CA THR A 242 -0.87 -14.19 -16.57
C THR A 242 -1.42 -13.19 -15.56
N VAL A 243 -1.37 -11.90 -15.89
CA VAL A 243 -1.95 -10.85 -15.06
C VAL A 243 -3.47 -11.00 -15.07
N VAL A 244 -4.06 -11.11 -13.87
CA VAL A 244 -5.50 -11.19 -13.64
C VAL A 244 -6.00 -9.87 -13.03
N ASN A 245 -5.27 -9.32 -12.06
CA ASN A 245 -5.63 -8.07 -11.40
C ASN A 245 -4.39 -7.38 -10.82
N SER A 246 -3.99 -6.23 -11.37
CA SER A 246 -2.81 -5.49 -10.87
C SER A 246 -3.09 -4.66 -9.61
N VAL A 247 -4.37 -4.47 -9.25
CA VAL A 247 -4.76 -3.68 -8.08
C VAL A 247 -4.25 -4.35 -6.80
N GLY A 248 -3.57 -3.58 -5.96
CA GLY A 248 -3.01 -4.07 -4.70
C GLY A 248 -1.66 -4.78 -4.83
N ALA A 249 -1.15 -5.03 -6.04
CA ALA A 249 0.17 -5.68 -6.22
C ALA A 249 1.32 -4.88 -5.57
N GLY A 250 1.26 -3.54 -5.63
CA GLY A 250 2.21 -2.66 -4.94
C GLY A 250 2.13 -2.78 -3.42
N ASP A 251 0.91 -2.75 -2.86
CA ASP A 251 0.64 -2.91 -1.43
C ASP A 251 1.15 -4.28 -0.94
N SER A 252 0.88 -5.32 -1.72
CA SER A 252 1.37 -6.68 -1.50
C SER A 252 2.89 -6.78 -1.53
N SER A 253 3.58 -6.02 -2.38
CA SER A 253 5.04 -5.98 -2.36
C SER A 253 5.60 -5.36 -1.08
N VAL A 254 4.95 -4.32 -0.53
CA VAL A 254 5.35 -3.75 0.77
C VAL A 254 5.15 -4.78 1.88
N ALA A 255 3.98 -5.43 1.92
CA ALA A 255 3.68 -6.47 2.91
C ALA A 255 4.67 -7.64 2.82
N GLY A 256 4.94 -8.14 1.62
CA GLY A 256 5.91 -9.22 1.38
C GLY A 256 7.32 -8.86 1.78
N PHE A 257 7.77 -7.63 1.50
CA PHE A 257 9.08 -7.15 1.94
C PHE A 257 9.18 -7.13 3.47
N LEU A 258 8.17 -6.59 4.16
CA LEU A 258 8.15 -6.54 5.62
C LEU A 258 8.10 -7.94 6.25
N ALA A 259 7.28 -8.84 5.71
CA ALA A 259 7.20 -10.23 6.16
C ALA A 259 8.54 -10.96 5.98
N GLY A 260 9.14 -10.89 4.79
CA GLY A 260 10.42 -11.55 4.51
C GLY A 260 11.56 -11.00 5.37
N LEU A 261 11.58 -9.69 5.64
CA LEU A 261 12.55 -9.10 6.54
C LEU A 261 12.34 -9.53 7.99
N ALA A 262 11.09 -9.60 8.45
CA ALA A 262 10.75 -10.05 9.81
C ALA A 262 11.12 -11.52 10.04
N GLU A 263 10.97 -12.36 9.02
CA GLU A 263 11.25 -13.80 9.10
C GLU A 263 12.74 -14.13 9.03
N THR A 264 13.53 -13.36 8.27
CA THR A 264 14.90 -13.76 7.91
C THR A 264 15.98 -12.78 8.33
N GLY A 265 15.64 -11.51 8.57
CA GLY A 265 16.61 -10.43 8.75
C GLY A 265 17.45 -10.10 7.50
N SER A 266 17.16 -10.71 6.35
CA SER A 266 17.91 -10.54 5.10
C SER A 266 17.19 -9.63 4.11
N TYR A 267 17.87 -8.60 3.61
CA TYR A 267 17.33 -7.73 2.57
C TYR A 267 17.13 -8.45 1.23
N GLU A 268 17.96 -9.44 0.90
CA GLU A 268 17.78 -10.25 -0.30
C GLU A 268 16.50 -11.09 -0.22
N ALA A 269 16.29 -11.76 0.92
CA ALA A 269 15.08 -12.57 1.12
C ALA A 269 13.84 -11.69 1.19
N ALA A 270 13.91 -10.54 1.87
CA ALA A 270 12.85 -9.54 1.89
C ALA A 270 12.50 -9.02 0.48
N PHE A 271 13.51 -8.72 -0.34
CA PHE A 271 13.32 -8.31 -1.73
C PHE A 271 12.59 -9.38 -2.55
N ARG A 272 13.07 -10.63 -2.51
CA ARG A 272 12.46 -11.75 -3.24
C ARG A 272 11.03 -11.99 -2.79
N MET A 273 10.78 -12.00 -1.47
CA MET A 273 9.44 -12.15 -0.89
C MET A 273 8.51 -11.01 -1.33
N GLY A 274 8.97 -9.75 -1.29
CA GLY A 274 8.20 -8.59 -1.76
C GLY A 274 7.84 -8.68 -3.24
N LEU A 275 8.79 -9.08 -4.09
CA LEU A 275 8.55 -9.23 -5.52
C LEU A 275 7.55 -10.36 -5.80
N ALA A 276 7.75 -11.53 -5.19
CA ALA A 276 6.88 -12.69 -5.34
C ALA A 276 5.45 -12.40 -4.82
N THR A 277 5.32 -11.68 -3.70
CA THR A 277 4.00 -11.32 -3.13
C THR A 277 3.24 -10.34 -4.03
N GLY A 278 3.95 -9.38 -4.62
CA GLY A 278 3.37 -8.49 -5.63
C GLY A 278 2.91 -9.25 -6.88
N SER A 279 3.76 -10.13 -7.41
CA SER A 279 3.40 -10.98 -8.56
C SER A 279 2.25 -11.93 -8.28
N ALA A 280 2.22 -12.59 -7.11
CA ALA A 280 1.13 -13.48 -6.71
C ALA A 280 -0.22 -12.75 -6.67
N SER A 281 -0.24 -11.51 -6.17
CA SER A 281 -1.45 -10.68 -6.19
C SER A 281 -1.84 -10.31 -7.61
N ALA A 282 -0.85 -9.97 -8.46
CA ALA A 282 -1.09 -9.65 -9.86
C ALA A 282 -1.70 -10.82 -10.66
N PHE A 283 -1.42 -12.06 -10.27
CA PHE A 283 -1.88 -13.28 -10.93
C PHE A 283 -3.18 -13.86 -10.34
N SER A 284 -3.77 -13.19 -9.34
CA SER A 284 -4.95 -13.67 -8.61
C SER A 284 -6.12 -12.68 -8.70
N GLU A 285 -7.34 -13.16 -8.47
CA GLU A 285 -8.51 -12.29 -8.28
C GLU A 285 -8.51 -11.64 -6.89
N ASN A 286 -7.80 -12.25 -5.93
CA ASN A 286 -7.66 -11.79 -4.56
C ASN A 286 -6.21 -11.31 -4.30
N LEU A 287 -5.98 -10.77 -3.11
CA LEU A 287 -4.62 -10.47 -2.63
C LEU A 287 -3.86 -11.78 -2.32
N ALA A 288 -2.54 -11.76 -2.49
CA ALA A 288 -1.68 -12.92 -2.39
C ALA A 288 -1.82 -13.71 -1.08
N THR A 289 -1.73 -15.03 -1.19
CA THR A 289 -1.65 -15.98 -0.08
C THR A 289 -0.24 -16.54 0.09
N ARG A 290 0.14 -16.99 1.31
CA ARG A 290 1.43 -17.64 1.59
C ARG A 290 1.78 -18.74 0.57
N ALA A 291 0.82 -19.62 0.24
CA ALA A 291 1.05 -20.72 -0.69
C ALA A 291 1.35 -20.26 -2.13
N GLU A 292 0.64 -19.23 -2.63
CA GLU A 292 0.92 -18.65 -3.96
C GLU A 292 2.31 -17.99 -3.99
N VAL A 293 2.69 -17.29 -2.92
CA VAL A 293 4.02 -16.66 -2.81
C VAL A 293 5.14 -17.69 -2.77
N GLU A 294 5.00 -18.74 -1.96
CA GLU A 294 5.98 -19.82 -1.87
C GLU A 294 6.15 -20.56 -3.20
N ALA A 295 5.05 -20.79 -3.93
CA ALA A 295 5.10 -21.40 -5.26
C ALA A 295 5.93 -20.56 -6.25
N LEU A 296 5.83 -19.23 -6.19
CA LEU A 296 6.63 -18.33 -7.02
C LEU A 296 8.09 -18.24 -6.58
N LEU A 297 8.39 -18.38 -5.29
CA LEU A 297 9.77 -18.38 -4.78
C LEU A 297 10.53 -19.68 -5.08
N ALA A 298 9.80 -20.78 -5.31
CA ALA A 298 10.37 -22.10 -5.60
C ALA A 298 10.72 -22.32 -7.08
N GLY A 299 10.18 -21.48 -7.99
CA GLY A 299 10.38 -21.56 -9.44
C GLY A 299 11.49 -20.65 -9.94
#